data_AF-A0A2V6V3S1-F1
#
_entry.id   AF-A0A2V6V3S1-F1
#
_cell.length_a   1.000
_cell.length_b   1.000
_cell.length_c   1.000
_cell.angle_alpha   90.00
_cell.angle_beta   90.00
_cell.angle_gamma   90.00
#
_symmetry.space_group_name_H-M   'P 1'
#
loop_
_entity.id
_entity.type
_entity.pdbx_description
1 polymer ?
#
loop_
_entity_poly.entity_id
_entity_poly.type
_entity_poly.pdbx_seq_one_letter_code
_entity_poly.pdbx_strand_id
1 'polypeptide(L)' 'MMVLGRAFGIPIRVDRSWFISFALVASSLALVYFPRVLPAAPPVVHWAWGVGSALLLFVSLVAHEVAHALTA' A
#
# COMPACT_ATOMS: atom_id res chain seq x y z
N MET A 1 16.37 -0.18 7.21
CA MET A 1 15.67 1.11 7.37
C MET A 1 16.24 2.10 6.35
N MET A 2 15.40 2.67 5.49
CA MET A 2 15.73 3.74 4.54
C MET A 2 14.86 4.97 4.88
N VAL A 3 15.36 6.18 4.66
CA VAL A 3 14.55 7.40 4.85
C VAL A 3 13.88 7.72 3.53
N LEU A 4 12.55 7.69 3.49
CA LEU A 4 11.79 7.98 2.26
C LEU A 4 11.60 9.50 2.07
N GLY A 5 11.61 10.26 3.16
CA GLY A 5 11.51 11.72 3.13
C GLY A 5 11.18 12.31 4.51
N ARG A 6 10.75 13.57 4.52
CA ARG A 6 10.17 14.24 5.69
C ARG A 6 8.77 14.72 5.34
N ALA A 7 7.78 14.37 6.16
CA ALA A 7 6.45 14.97 6.10
C ALA A 7 6.25 15.84 7.34
N PHE A 8 5.89 17.11 7.16
CA PHE A 8 5.70 18.07 8.26
C PHE A 8 6.86 18.15 9.27
N GLY A 9 8.10 17.93 8.83
CA GLY A 9 9.29 17.90 9.68
C GLY A 9 9.60 16.55 10.33
N ILE A 10 8.68 15.58 10.25
CA ILE A 10 8.83 14.23 10.81
C ILE A 10 9.55 13.33 9.79
N PRO A 11 10.66 12.66 10.15
CA PRO A 11 11.38 11.76 9.24
C PRO A 11 10.58 10.48 9.00
N ILE A 12 10.11 10.27 7.76
CA ILE A 12 9.46 9.03 7.34
C ILE A 12 10.56 8.01 7.03
N ARG A 13 10.61 6.94 7.82
CA ARG A 13 11.53 5.82 7.63
C ARG A 13 10.74 4.61 7.19
N VAL A 14 11.16 4.01 6.09
CA VAL A 14 10.56 2.80 5.53
C VAL A 14 11.64 1.72 5.51
N ASP A 15 11.32 0.53 6.01
CA ASP A 15 12.25 -0.59 5.95
C ASP A 15 12.03 -1.41 4.65
N ARG A 16 12.93 -2.35 4.33
CA ARG A 16 12.82 -3.14 3.09
C ARG A 16 11.61 -4.08 3.12
N SER A 17 11.19 -4.52 4.30
CA SER A 17 10.01 -5.34 4.53
C SER A 17 8.75 -4.65 4.05
N TRP A 18 8.70 -3.31 4.07
CA TRP A 18 7.58 -2.54 3.54
C TRP A 18 7.27 -2.87 2.08
N PHE A 19 8.30 -3.00 1.22
CA PHE A 19 8.11 -3.37 -0.18
C PHE A 19 7.66 -4.83 -0.34
N ILE A 20 8.13 -5.71 0.55
CA ILE A 20 7.72 -7.12 0.58
C ILE A 20 6.24 -7.22 0.97
N SER A 21 5.83 -6.53 2.05
CA SER A 21 4.45 -6.43 2.49
C SER A 21 3.57 -5.83 1.42
N PHE A 22 4.02 -4.76 0.75
CA PHE A 22 3.30 -4.16 -0.36
C PHE A 22 3.07 -5.18 -1.50
N ALA A 23 4.12 -5.88 -1.93
CA ALA A 23 4.03 -6.89 -2.98
C ALA A 23 3.11 -8.06 -2.58
N LEU A 24 3.18 -8.53 -1.33
CA LEU A 24 2.30 -9.57 -0.80
C LEU A 24 0.83 -9.12 -0.77
N VAL A 25 0.55 -7.89 -0.33
CA VAL A 25 -0.81 -7.35 -0.31
C VAL A 25 -1.34 -7.16 -1.73
N ALA A 26 -0.56 -6.53 -2.61
CA ALA A 26 -0.95 -6.30 -4.00
C ALA A 26 -1.20 -7.62 -4.75
N SER A 27 -0.32 -8.60 -4.59
CA SER A 27 -0.49 -9.93 -5.20
C SER A 27 -1.65 -10.72 -4.62
N SER A 28 -1.88 -10.65 -3.30
CA SER A 28 -3.06 -11.27 -2.67
C SER A 28 -4.35 -10.69 -3.24
N LEU A 29 -4.42 -9.37 -3.38
CA LEU A 29 -5.57 -8.71 -3.99
C LEU A 29 -5.74 -9.08 -5.47
N ALA A 30 -4.65 -9.05 -6.25
CA ALA A 30 -4.69 -9.31 -7.68
C ALA A 30 -4.93 -10.78 -8.05
N LEU A 31 -4.44 -11.73 -7.27
CA LEU A 31 -4.47 -13.17 -7.59
C LEU A 31 -5.59 -13.93 -6.86
N VAL A 32 -6.07 -13.40 -5.73
CA VAL A 32 -7.09 -14.10 -4.92
C VAL A 32 -8.39 -13.32 -4.86
N TYR A 33 -8.35 -12.03 -4.51
CA TYR A 33 -9.57 -11.26 -4.25
C TYR A 33 -10.25 -10.79 -5.56
N PHE A 34 -9.57 -10.02 -6.40
CA PHE A 34 -10.15 -9.45 -7.61
C PHE A 34 -10.56 -10.48 -8.67
N PRO A 35 -9.90 -11.64 -8.84
CA PRO A 35 -10.40 -12.70 -9.71
C PRO A 35 -11.74 -13.28 -9.24
N ARG A 36 -12.01 -13.28 -7.92
CA ARG A 36 -13.31 -13.71 -7.37
C ARG A 36 -14.40 -12.65 -7.51
N VAL A 37 -14.03 -11.37 -7.38
CA VAL A 37 -14.97 -10.24 -7.44
C VAL A 37 -15.28 -9.82 -8.89
N LEU A 38 -14.30 -9.89 -9.79
CA LEU A 38 -14.36 -9.50 -11.19
C LEU A 38 -13.97 -10.68 -12.10
N PRO A 39 -14.69 -11.82 -12.10
CA PRO A 39 -14.26 -13.04 -12.77
C PRO A 39 -14.17 -12.92 -14.30
N ALA A 40 -14.95 -12.03 -14.91
CA ALA A 40 -14.93 -11.79 -16.35
C ALA A 40 -13.85 -10.80 -16.80
N ALA A 41 -13.17 -10.12 -15.87
CA ALA A 41 -12.16 -9.13 -16.20
C ALA A 41 -10.82 -9.79 -16.54
N PRO A 42 -10.03 -9.21 -17.48
CA PRO A 42 -8.73 -9.75 -17.82
C PRO A 42 -7.73 -9.57 -16.67
N PRO A 43 -6.67 -10.41 -16.58
CA PRO A 43 -5.71 -10.39 -15.48
C PRO A 43 -5.07 -9.01 -15.21
N VAL A 44 -4.86 -8.21 -16.26
CA VAL A 44 -4.31 -6.85 -16.15
C VAL A 44 -5.19 -5.94 -15.29
N VAL A 45 -6.52 -6.11 -15.34
CA VAL A 45 -7.47 -5.32 -14.54
C VAL A 45 -7.37 -5.73 -13.08
N HIS A 46 -7.24 -7.02 -12.77
CA HIS A 46 -7.06 -7.49 -11.39
C HIS A 46 -5.77 -6.94 -10.77
N TRP A 47 -4.67 -6.91 -11.52
CA TRP A 47 -3.41 -6.33 -11.06
C TRP A 47 -3.49 -4.80 -10.90
N ALA A 48 -4.14 -4.09 -11.82
CA ALA A 48 -4.34 -2.65 -11.68
C ALA A 48 -5.11 -2.32 -10.39
N TRP A 49 -6.20 -3.05 -10.11
CA TRP A 49 -6.96 -2.89 -8.87
C TRP A 49 -6.21 -3.35 -7.62
N GLY A 50 -5.44 -4.44 -7.72
CA GLY A 50 -4.63 -4.96 -6.61
C GLY A 50 -3.53 -3.99 -6.18
N VAL A 51 -2.74 -3.51 -7.14
CA VAL A 51 -1.69 -2.50 -6.90
C VAL A 51 -2.30 -1.18 -6.46
N GLY A 52 -3.36 -0.71 -7.12
CA GLY A 52 -4.04 0.54 -6.76
C GLY A 52 -4.59 0.53 -5.33
N SER A 53 -5.29 -0.53 -4.96
CA SER A 53 -5.83 -0.71 -3.60
C SER A 53 -4.72 -0.83 -2.56
N ALA A 54 -3.65 -1.57 -2.85
CA ALA A 54 -2.50 -1.67 -1.95
C ALA A 54 -1.82 -0.31 -1.75
N LEU A 55 -1.65 0.49 -2.81
CA LEU A 55 -1.07 1.84 -2.71
C LEU A 55 -1.92 2.74 -1.82
N LEU A 56 -3.23 2.74 -2.03
CA LEU A 56 -4.15 3.53 -1.21
C LEU A 56 -4.11 3.13 0.27
N LEU A 57 -4.08 1.82 0.56
CA LEU A 57 -3.94 1.31 1.92
C LEU A 57 -2.66 1.82 2.58
N PHE A 58 -1.53 1.71 1.90
CA PHE A 58 -0.23 2.13 2.45
C PHE A 58 -0.13 3.64 2.63
N VAL A 59 -0.69 4.43 1.70
CA VAL A 59 -0.81 5.89 1.86
C VAL A 59 -1.68 6.22 3.08
N SER A 60 -2.79 5.51 3.28
CA SER A 60 -3.65 5.69 4.45
C SER A 60 -2.92 5.37 5.76
N LEU A 61 -2.07 4.35 5.80
CA LEU A 61 -1.26 4.03 6.98
C LEU A 61 -0.28 5.16 7.29
N VAL A 62 0.43 5.69 6.29
CA VAL A 62 1.34 6.82 6.50
C VAL A 62 0.58 8.05 6.97
N ALA A 63 -0.58 8.34 6.37
CA ALA A 63 -1.43 9.44 6.78
C ALA A 63 -1.93 9.29 8.23
N HIS A 64 -2.28 8.07 8.66
CA HIS A 64 -2.71 7.76 10.02
C HIS A 64 -1.60 8.06 11.04
N GLU A 65 -0.38 7.60 10.78
CA GLU A 65 0.77 7.86 11.65
C GLU A 65 1.15 9.34 11.71
N VAL A 66 1.08 10.04 10.58
CA VAL A 66 1.31 11.49 10.53
C VAL A 66 0.24 12.24 11.33
N ALA A 67 -1.03 11.82 11.25
CA ALA A 67 -2.10 12.43 12.02
C ALA A 67 -1.84 12.31 13.53
N HIS A 68 -1.46 11.11 14.01
CA HIS A 68 -1.06 10.91 15.41
C HIS A 68 0.08 11.84 15.82
N ALA A 69 1.11 11.95 14.99
CA ALA A 69 2.29 12.78 15.27
C ALA A 69 2.02 14.29 15.23
N LEU A 70 0.98 14.75 14.53
CA LEU A 70 0.56 16.16 14.51
C LEU A 70 -0.32 16.53 15.71
N THR A 71 -1.03 15.56 16.27
CA THR A 71 -1.90 15.78 17.45
C THR A 71 -1.21 15.47 18.77
N ALA A 72 -0.06 14.79 18.74
CA ALA A 72 0.77 14.47 19.90
C ALA A 72 1.60 15.69 20.34
#